data_AF-A0A0S3PSH5-F1
#
_entry.id   AF-A0A0S3PSH5-F1
#
_cell.length_a   1.000
_cell.length_b   1.000
_cell.length_c   1.000
_cell.angle_alpha   90.00
_cell.angle_beta   90.00
_cell.angle_gamma   90.00
#
_symmetry.space_group_name_H-M   'P 1'
#
loop_
_entity.id
_entity.type
_entity.pdbx_description
1 polymer ?
#
loop_
_entity_poly.entity_id
_entity_poly.type
_entity_poly.pdbx_seq_one_letter_code
_entity_poly.pdbx_strand_id
1 'polypeptide(L)'
;MADIFISYKKEDAGRVIRLVETLRAEGFSVWWDHGIKAGSEWDRAIRSELDAARLVIAVWSNASVSAIWVKEEANFGKNRGILLPVKIDNVDPPFGFTMIQAADLVGWAGDREDPRWDFLMHAVREQLSGETPATFEAPLRQAPKAPTPPPQSSSKTAIIAIAAVLLLVLIGGAIALFTLGGNRQTAVPTPAPAPPPVVAAPTPPPQPQITENEQKLWDQAFEAKTRQGFQTYLVSYPNGAYAQRARDILLTCRSEQREGWKPGPDVANQMLRGVGDTTSGMSQPQACQKAKDDVIAMAKRLCETITTNGGYRAPKWTVGDKDCECNSPNPRVTICIADLPYSCRWEMKVSERVEICG
;
A
#
# COMPACT_ATOMS: atom_id res chain seq x y z
N MET A 1 -27.35 7.91 -18.15
CA MET A 1 -27.51 7.25 -16.86
C MET A 1 -26.91 5.88 -16.95
N ALA A 2 -25.97 5.60 -16.06
CA ALA A 2 -25.37 4.28 -15.95
C ALA A 2 -26.14 3.41 -14.95
N ASP A 3 -26.08 2.09 -15.14
CA ASP A 3 -26.64 1.09 -14.23
C ASP A 3 -25.79 0.97 -12.96
N ILE A 4 -24.47 1.07 -13.11
CA ILE A 4 -23.49 0.88 -12.04
C ILE A 4 -22.74 2.18 -11.79
N PHE A 5 -22.76 2.66 -10.55
CA PHE A 5 -21.90 3.74 -10.05
C PHE A 5 -20.73 3.13 -9.29
N ILE A 6 -19.50 3.54 -9.59
CA ILE A 6 -18.31 3.09 -8.86
C ILE A 6 -17.75 4.25 -8.04
N SER A 7 -17.82 4.09 -6.72
CA SER A 7 -17.16 4.97 -5.75
C SER A 7 -15.77 4.44 -5.45
N TYR A 8 -14.76 5.26 -5.68
CA TYR A 8 -13.36 4.92 -5.46
C TYR A 8 -12.54 6.15 -5.15
N LYS A 9 -11.32 5.95 -4.66
CA LYS A 9 -10.38 7.05 -4.44
C LYS A 9 -9.56 7.26 -5.71
N LYS A 10 -9.40 8.50 -6.15
CA LYS A 10 -8.71 8.87 -7.40
C LYS A 10 -7.34 8.19 -7.58
N GLU A 11 -6.61 8.02 -6.50
CA GLU A 11 -5.30 7.36 -6.40
C GLU A 11 -5.35 5.89 -6.88
N ASP A 12 -6.53 5.26 -6.81
CA ASP A 12 -6.81 3.90 -7.26
C ASP A 12 -7.33 3.84 -8.70
N ALA A 13 -7.45 4.97 -9.41
CA ALA A 13 -8.03 5.02 -10.76
C ALA A 13 -7.40 3.98 -11.70
N GLY A 14 -6.07 3.82 -11.67
CA GLY A 14 -5.37 2.85 -12.53
C GLY A 14 -5.67 1.38 -12.19
N ARG A 15 -6.16 1.08 -10.98
CA ARG A 15 -6.61 -0.26 -10.59
C ARG A 15 -8.10 -0.44 -10.90
N VAL A 16 -8.90 0.58 -10.61
CA VAL A 16 -10.36 0.60 -10.80
C VAL A 16 -10.74 0.61 -12.28
N ILE A 17 -9.93 1.19 -13.17
CA ILE A 17 -10.19 1.15 -14.61
C ILE A 17 -10.33 -0.28 -15.14
N ARG A 18 -9.57 -1.24 -14.59
CA ARG A 18 -9.70 -2.66 -14.98
C ARG A 18 -11.07 -3.22 -14.61
N LEU A 19 -11.55 -2.90 -13.41
CA LEU A 19 -12.90 -3.26 -12.96
C LEU A 19 -13.96 -2.65 -13.87
N VAL A 20 -13.84 -1.35 -14.17
CA VAL A 20 -14.77 -0.62 -15.06
C VAL A 20 -14.84 -1.26 -16.45
N GLU A 21 -13.69 -1.46 -17.09
CA GLU A 21 -13.65 -1.99 -18.46
C GLU A 21 -14.11 -3.44 -18.53
N THR A 22 -13.84 -4.24 -17.50
CA THR A 22 -14.31 -5.63 -17.45
C THR A 22 -15.83 -5.68 -17.26
N LEU A 23 -16.41 -4.84 -16.38
CA LEU A 23 -17.86 -4.71 -16.24
C LEU A 23 -18.54 -4.21 -17.52
N ARG A 24 -17.93 -3.26 -18.23
CA ARG A 24 -18.44 -2.76 -19.52
C ARG A 24 -18.41 -3.84 -20.60
N ALA A 25 -17.37 -4.66 -20.61
CA ALA A 25 -17.26 -5.76 -21.56
C ALA A 25 -18.28 -6.89 -21.30
N GLU A 26 -18.85 -6.96 -20.09
CA GLU A 26 -19.99 -7.81 -19.75
C GLU A 26 -21.35 -7.18 -20.16
N GLY A 27 -21.33 -5.98 -20.76
CA GLY A 27 -22.52 -5.30 -21.27
C GLY A 27 -23.14 -4.29 -20.31
N PHE A 28 -22.55 -4.03 -19.15
CA PHE A 28 -23.08 -3.05 -18.20
C PHE A 28 -22.68 -1.62 -18.54
N SER A 29 -23.60 -0.68 -18.29
CA SER A 29 -23.26 0.74 -18.30
C SER A 29 -22.66 1.14 -16.94
N VAL A 30 -21.45 1.69 -16.95
CA VAL A 30 -20.68 2.00 -15.74
C VAL A 30 -20.28 3.47 -15.72
N TRP A 31 -20.66 4.14 -14.63
CA TRP A 31 -20.25 5.49 -14.29
C TRP A 31 -19.19 5.47 -13.18
N TRP A 32 -18.17 6.29 -13.37
CA TRP A 32 -17.08 6.54 -12.42
C TRP A 32 -16.53 7.93 -12.75
N ASP A 33 -16.15 8.71 -11.74
CA ASP A 33 -15.86 10.15 -11.84
C ASP A 33 -14.54 10.53 -12.56
N HIS A 34 -13.96 9.59 -13.30
CA HIS A 34 -12.66 9.76 -13.94
C HIS A 34 -12.73 10.80 -15.07
N GLY A 35 -12.17 11.99 -14.84
CA GLY A 35 -12.04 13.04 -15.86
C GLY A 35 -12.97 14.26 -15.72
N ILE A 36 -13.69 14.40 -14.60
CA ILE A 36 -14.45 15.62 -14.31
C ILE A 36 -13.48 16.74 -13.89
N LYS A 37 -13.47 17.86 -14.62
CA LYS A 37 -12.64 19.03 -14.30
C LYS A 37 -13.15 19.70 -13.01
N ALA A 38 -12.23 20.04 -12.10
CA ALA A 38 -12.55 20.84 -10.93
C ALA A 38 -13.02 22.25 -11.37
N GLY A 39 -14.23 22.67 -10.97
CA GLY A 39 -14.73 24.03 -11.21
C GLY A 39 -16.16 24.17 -11.78
N SER A 40 -16.86 23.08 -12.09
CA SER A 40 -18.28 23.13 -12.48
C SER A 40 -19.07 22.06 -11.74
N GLU A 41 -20.22 22.42 -11.14
CA GLU A 41 -21.40 21.57 -10.91
C GLU A 41 -21.15 20.10 -10.49
N TRP A 42 -20.04 19.84 -9.79
CA TRP A 42 -19.48 18.50 -9.60
C TRP A 42 -20.38 17.68 -8.68
N ASP A 43 -20.87 18.32 -7.62
CA ASP A 43 -21.80 17.72 -6.68
C ASP A 43 -23.15 17.38 -7.32
N ARG A 44 -23.65 18.21 -8.26
CA ARG A 44 -24.94 17.96 -8.92
C ARG A 44 -24.84 16.80 -9.91
N ALA A 45 -23.76 16.71 -10.68
CA ALA A 45 -23.54 15.62 -11.61
C ALA A 45 -23.33 14.28 -10.89
N ILE A 46 -22.51 14.24 -9.84
CA ILE A 46 -22.32 13.03 -9.01
C ILE A 46 -23.65 12.58 -8.42
N ARG A 47 -24.37 13.50 -7.76
CA ARG A 47 -25.66 13.18 -7.13
C ARG A 47 -26.66 12.64 -8.14
N SER A 48 -26.77 13.27 -9.32
CA SER A 48 -27.68 12.82 -10.37
C SER A 48 -27.39 11.39 -10.85
N GLU A 49 -26.11 11.02 -11.00
CA GLU A 49 -25.73 9.68 -11.44
C GLU A 49 -25.85 8.66 -10.29
N LEU A 50 -25.58 9.09 -9.06
CA LEU A 50 -25.76 8.27 -7.86
C LEU A 50 -27.25 7.98 -7.59
N ASP A 51 -28.13 8.96 -7.76
CA ASP A 51 -29.59 8.80 -7.67
C ASP A 51 -30.11 7.86 -8.76
N ALA A 52 -29.57 7.97 -9.97
CA ALA A 52 -29.93 7.13 -11.10
C ALA A 52 -29.43 5.69 -11.03
N ALA A 53 -28.32 5.45 -10.34
CA ALA A 53 -27.67 4.16 -10.30
C ALA A 53 -28.59 3.08 -9.69
N ARG A 54 -28.49 1.88 -10.26
CA ARG A 54 -29.17 0.66 -9.79
C ARG A 54 -28.26 -0.16 -8.88
N LEU A 55 -26.95 0.02 -9.02
CA LEU A 55 -25.92 -0.57 -8.18
C LEU A 55 -24.84 0.46 -7.88
N VAL A 56 -24.40 0.52 -6.62
CA VAL A 56 -23.26 1.30 -6.17
C VAL A 56 -22.17 0.34 -5.74
N ILE A 57 -21.04 0.34 -6.44
CA ILE A 57 -19.85 -0.41 -6.05
C ILE A 57 -18.92 0.51 -5.27
N ALA A 58 -18.69 0.21 -4.00
CA ALA A 58 -17.71 0.93 -3.18
C ALA A 58 -16.39 0.16 -3.13
N VAL A 59 -15.32 0.77 -3.63
CA VAL A 59 -14.00 0.14 -3.71
C VAL A 59 -13.17 0.51 -2.48
N TRP A 60 -12.90 -0.47 -1.63
CA TRP A 60 -12.07 -0.38 -0.43
C TRP A 60 -10.60 -0.67 -0.72
N SER A 61 -9.77 0.31 -0.41
CA SER A 61 -8.32 0.31 -0.57
C SER A 61 -7.67 1.00 0.63
N ASN A 62 -6.34 0.95 0.74
CA ASN A 62 -5.62 1.74 1.74
C ASN A 62 -5.92 3.25 1.63
N ALA A 63 -6.21 3.75 0.42
CA ALA A 63 -6.50 5.16 0.17
C ALA A 63 -7.97 5.52 0.44
N SER A 64 -8.91 4.60 0.19
CA SER A 64 -10.34 4.90 0.22
C SER A 64 -11.00 4.69 1.58
N VAL A 65 -10.46 3.83 2.46
CA VAL A 65 -11.04 3.57 3.78
C VAL A 65 -11.14 4.83 4.67
N SER A 66 -10.20 5.76 4.52
CA SER A 66 -10.24 7.05 5.22
C SER A 66 -10.97 8.17 4.46
N ALA A 67 -11.33 7.97 3.20
CA ALA A 67 -11.88 9.02 2.35
C ALA A 67 -13.36 9.30 2.71
N ILE A 68 -13.66 10.55 3.10
CA ILE A 68 -15.00 10.96 3.52
C ILE A 68 -16.01 10.80 2.37
N TRP A 69 -15.68 11.30 1.18
CA TRP A 69 -16.59 11.24 0.03
C TRP A 69 -16.92 9.81 -0.40
N VAL A 70 -15.93 8.90 -0.43
CA VAL A 70 -16.18 7.48 -0.73
C VAL A 70 -17.12 6.86 0.29
N LYS A 71 -16.96 7.18 1.58
CA LYS A 71 -17.86 6.70 2.63
C LYS A 71 -19.27 7.28 2.50
N GLU A 72 -19.43 8.54 2.11
CA GLU A 72 -20.73 9.15 1.89
C GLU A 72 -21.47 8.51 0.70
N GLU A 73 -20.79 8.30 -0.42
CA GLU A 73 -21.36 7.61 -1.60
C GLU A 73 -21.70 6.14 -1.29
N ALA A 74 -20.82 5.44 -0.55
CA ALA A 74 -21.10 4.09 -0.08
C ALA A 74 -22.30 4.04 0.88
N ASN A 75 -22.42 5.01 1.79
CA ASN A 75 -23.58 5.13 2.69
C ASN A 75 -24.86 5.38 1.90
N PHE A 76 -24.80 6.22 0.87
CA PHE A 76 -25.94 6.44 0.00
C PHE A 76 -26.41 5.14 -0.67
N GLY A 77 -25.48 4.38 -1.28
CA GLY A 77 -25.78 3.08 -1.87
C GLY A 77 -26.34 2.09 -0.83
N LYS A 78 -25.75 2.08 0.37
CA LYS A 78 -26.17 1.22 1.49
C LYS A 78 -27.59 1.52 1.93
N ASN A 79 -27.92 2.80 2.12
CA ASN A 79 -29.24 3.24 2.56
C ASN A 79 -30.34 2.91 1.53
N ARG A 80 -29.98 2.84 0.25
CA ARG A 80 -30.86 2.39 -0.83
C ARG A 80 -30.89 0.87 -1.02
N GLY A 81 -30.08 0.10 -0.28
CA GLY A 81 -29.98 -1.34 -0.43
C GLY A 81 -29.33 -1.78 -1.75
N ILE A 82 -28.55 -0.91 -2.40
CA ILE A 82 -27.90 -1.15 -3.68
C ILE A 82 -26.36 -1.13 -3.59
N LEU A 83 -25.80 -1.28 -2.39
CA LEU A 83 -24.37 -1.29 -2.18
C LEU A 83 -23.77 -2.68 -2.40
N LEU A 84 -22.75 -2.76 -3.24
CA LEU A 84 -21.85 -3.90 -3.37
C LEU A 84 -20.42 -3.48 -3.01
N PRO A 85 -19.94 -3.76 -1.79
CA PRO A 85 -18.58 -3.41 -1.41
C PRO A 85 -17.56 -4.36 -2.07
N VAL A 86 -16.44 -3.81 -2.50
CA VAL A 86 -15.34 -4.54 -3.16
C VAL A 86 -14.03 -4.14 -2.51
N LYS A 87 -13.14 -5.09 -2.22
CA LYS A 87 -11.79 -4.82 -1.69
C LYS A 87 -10.74 -5.02 -2.77
N ILE A 88 -9.83 -4.07 -2.91
CA ILE A 88 -8.65 -4.18 -3.79
C ILE A 88 -7.32 -4.18 -3.04
N ASP A 89 -7.34 -3.79 -1.75
CA ASP A 89 -6.25 -3.99 -0.80
C ASP A 89 -6.72 -4.86 0.37
N ASN A 90 -5.76 -5.43 1.10
CA ASN A 90 -6.06 -6.17 2.34
C ASN A 90 -6.36 -5.19 3.47
N VAL A 91 -7.54 -4.57 3.42
CA VAL A 91 -8.04 -3.59 4.38
C VAL A 91 -9.41 -4.02 4.92
N ASP A 92 -9.69 -3.60 6.15
CA ASP A 92 -11.02 -3.73 6.71
C ASP A 92 -11.91 -2.60 6.20
N PRO A 93 -13.14 -2.89 5.72
CA PRO A 93 -14.11 -1.86 5.39
C PRO A 93 -14.35 -0.93 6.59
N PRO A 94 -14.60 0.37 6.36
CA PRO A 94 -14.86 1.30 7.46
C PRO A 94 -16.03 0.87 8.33
N PHE A 95 -16.03 1.34 9.58
CA PHE A 95 -17.13 1.10 10.52
C PHE A 95 -18.47 1.46 9.87
N GLY A 96 -19.46 0.57 10.02
CA GLY A 96 -20.76 0.68 9.35
C GLY A 96 -20.87 -0.13 8.06
N PHE A 97 -19.76 -0.55 7.45
CA PHE A 97 -19.75 -1.42 6.26
C PHE A 97 -19.24 -2.84 6.54
N THR A 98 -18.66 -3.08 7.72
CA THR A 98 -18.10 -4.38 8.12
C THR A 98 -19.13 -5.52 8.18
N MET A 99 -20.40 -5.19 8.38
CA MET A 99 -21.51 -6.15 8.41
C MET A 99 -22.00 -6.56 7.01
N ILE A 100 -21.49 -5.91 5.95
CA ILE A 100 -21.82 -6.20 4.57
C ILE A 100 -20.63 -6.94 3.97
N GLN A 101 -20.86 -8.15 3.47
CA GLN A 101 -19.80 -8.94 2.86
C GLN A 101 -19.26 -8.23 1.62
N ALA A 102 -17.95 -7.98 1.61
CA ALA A 102 -17.27 -7.37 0.48
C ALA A 102 -16.69 -8.44 -0.45
N ALA A 103 -16.88 -8.27 -1.77
CA ALA A 103 -16.17 -9.05 -2.76
C ALA A 103 -14.67 -8.77 -2.68
N ASP A 104 -13.84 -9.80 -2.81
CA ASP A 104 -12.40 -9.72 -2.61
C ASP A 104 -11.66 -9.80 -3.94
N LEU A 105 -11.18 -8.66 -4.43
CA LEU A 105 -10.38 -8.52 -5.64
C LEU A 105 -8.91 -8.19 -5.34
N VAL A 106 -8.42 -8.47 -4.13
CA VAL A 106 -7.03 -8.18 -3.75
C VAL A 106 -6.07 -8.95 -4.66
N GLY A 107 -5.27 -8.25 -5.45
CA GLY A 107 -4.34 -8.86 -6.42
C GLY A 107 -5.00 -9.39 -7.69
N TRP A 108 -6.27 -9.07 -7.95
CA TRP A 108 -6.91 -9.35 -9.24
C TRP A 108 -6.37 -8.42 -10.33
N ALA A 109 -6.03 -8.99 -11.48
CA ALA A 109 -5.35 -8.30 -12.57
C ALA A 109 -6.23 -8.04 -13.82
N GLY A 110 -7.54 -8.30 -13.74
CA GLY A 110 -8.46 -8.17 -14.88
C GLY A 110 -8.83 -9.48 -15.57
N ASP A 111 -8.41 -10.63 -15.00
CA ASP A 111 -8.72 -11.95 -15.55
C ASP A 111 -10.19 -12.31 -15.30
N ARG A 112 -10.92 -12.69 -16.35
CA ARG A 112 -12.35 -13.02 -16.30
C ARG A 112 -12.61 -14.46 -15.90
N GLU A 113 -11.61 -15.32 -15.95
CA GLU A 113 -11.72 -16.71 -15.51
C GLU A 113 -11.36 -16.86 -14.02
N ASP A 114 -11.03 -15.74 -13.36
CA ASP A 114 -10.71 -15.72 -11.94
C ASP A 114 -11.97 -15.97 -11.09
N PRO A 115 -11.96 -16.94 -10.15
CA PRO A 115 -13.10 -17.22 -9.29
C PRO A 115 -13.59 -16.01 -8.47
N ARG A 116 -12.69 -15.05 -8.19
CA ARG A 116 -13.02 -13.80 -7.50
C ARG A 116 -13.86 -12.88 -8.39
N TRP A 117 -13.58 -12.89 -9.70
CA TRP A 117 -14.36 -12.16 -10.69
C TRP A 117 -15.74 -12.79 -10.86
N ASP A 118 -15.81 -14.12 -10.99
CA ASP A 118 -17.09 -14.84 -11.08
C ASP A 118 -17.99 -14.57 -9.87
N PHE A 119 -17.42 -14.57 -8.66
CA PHE A 119 -18.15 -14.22 -7.43
C PHE A 119 -18.72 -12.80 -7.48
N LEU A 120 -17.92 -11.82 -7.91
CA LEU A 120 -18.40 -10.45 -8.08
C LEU A 120 -19.52 -10.38 -9.13
N MET A 121 -19.34 -11.04 -10.26
CA MET A 121 -20.30 -11.01 -11.36
C MET A 121 -21.63 -11.65 -11.02
N HIS A 122 -21.63 -12.71 -10.21
CA HIS A 122 -22.85 -13.27 -9.65
C HIS A 122 -23.61 -12.22 -8.84
N ALA A 123 -22.94 -11.57 -7.88
CA ALA A 123 -23.55 -10.53 -7.04
C ALA A 123 -24.03 -9.31 -7.85
N VAL A 124 -23.28 -8.89 -8.88
CA VAL A 124 -23.69 -7.80 -9.78
C VAL A 124 -24.95 -8.18 -10.55
N ARG A 125 -25.00 -9.38 -11.14
CA ARG A 125 -26.15 -9.84 -11.94
C ARG A 125 -27.38 -10.01 -11.07
N GLU A 126 -27.24 -10.58 -9.88
CA GLU A 126 -28.32 -10.75 -8.89
C GLU A 126 -28.92 -9.39 -8.48
N GLN A 127 -28.07 -8.43 -8.13
CA GLN A 127 -28.50 -7.10 -7.73
C GLN A 127 -29.22 -6.35 -8.86
N LEU A 128 -28.77 -6.55 -10.11
CA LEU A 128 -29.35 -5.89 -11.27
C LEU A 128 -30.55 -6.63 -11.87
N SER A 129 -30.69 -7.95 -11.69
CA SER A 129 -31.87 -8.72 -12.13
C SER A 129 -33.06 -8.55 -11.19
N GLY A 130 -32.81 -8.21 -9.91
CA GLY A 130 -33.85 -8.05 -8.89
C GLY A 130 -34.41 -9.39 -8.39
N GLU A 131 -33.70 -10.50 -8.61
CA GLU A 131 -34.07 -11.83 -8.12
C GLU A 131 -33.61 -12.02 -6.67
N THR A 132 -34.44 -12.66 -5.84
CA THR A 132 -34.21 -12.93 -4.40
C THR A 132 -33.04 -13.91 -4.20
N PRO A 133 -32.24 -13.82 -3.11
CA PRO A 133 -30.94 -14.48 -3.06
C PRO A 133 -30.99 -16.00 -3.02
N ALA A 134 -30.29 -16.64 -3.96
CA ALA A 134 -29.77 -17.98 -3.77
C ALA A 134 -28.43 -17.85 -3.00
N THR A 135 -28.39 -18.39 -1.77
CA THR A 135 -27.19 -18.32 -0.92
C THR A 135 -26.00 -18.98 -1.61
N PHE A 136 -25.03 -18.19 -2.07
CA PHE A 136 -23.79 -18.70 -2.64
C PHE A 136 -22.63 -18.43 -1.69
N GLU A 137 -21.99 -19.48 -1.20
CA GLU A 137 -20.78 -19.38 -0.36
C GLU A 137 -19.63 -18.79 -1.18
N ALA A 138 -18.95 -17.79 -0.62
CA ALA A 138 -17.75 -17.24 -1.23
C ALA A 138 -16.66 -18.32 -1.36
N PRO A 139 -15.86 -18.33 -2.45
CA PRO A 139 -14.73 -19.24 -2.56
C PRO A 139 -13.80 -19.05 -1.36
N LEU A 140 -13.61 -20.11 -0.57
CA LEU A 140 -12.61 -20.12 0.50
C LEU A 140 -11.27 -19.76 -0.14
N ARG A 141 -10.64 -18.67 0.33
CA ARG A 141 -9.26 -18.32 -0.03
C ARG A 141 -8.43 -19.60 0.13
N GLN A 142 -7.98 -20.19 -0.98
CA GLN A 142 -7.00 -21.27 -0.90
C GLN A 142 -5.75 -20.64 -0.32
N ALA A 143 -5.44 -20.98 0.93
CA ALA A 143 -4.19 -20.60 1.55
C ALA A 143 -3.06 -21.05 0.61
N PRO A 144 -1.99 -20.25 0.43
CA PRO A 144 -0.81 -20.69 -0.27
C PRO A 144 -0.42 -22.06 0.28
N LYS A 145 -0.28 -23.06 -0.60
CA LYS A 145 0.15 -24.41 -0.23
C LYS A 145 1.40 -24.25 0.65
N ALA A 146 1.26 -24.55 1.94
CA ALA A 146 2.39 -24.49 2.86
C ALA A 146 3.51 -25.34 2.25
N PRO A 147 4.76 -24.84 2.20
CA PRO A 147 5.88 -25.67 1.78
C PRO A 147 5.87 -26.91 2.66
N THR A 148 5.81 -28.08 2.02
CA THR A 148 5.88 -29.38 2.68
C THR A 148 7.05 -29.35 3.66
N PRO A 149 6.84 -29.62 4.96
CA PRO A 149 7.95 -29.72 5.89
C PRO A 149 8.91 -30.81 5.36
N PRO A 150 10.24 -30.58 5.39
CA PRO A 150 11.18 -31.62 5.04
C PRO A 150 10.95 -32.84 5.94
N PRO A 151 11.14 -34.07 5.43
CA PRO A 151 10.89 -35.28 6.20
C PRO A 151 11.76 -35.25 7.46
N GLN A 152 11.11 -35.10 8.62
CA GLN A 152 11.75 -35.25 9.92
C GLN A 152 12.09 -36.72 10.11
N SER A 153 13.35 -37.07 9.89
CA SER A 153 13.88 -38.36 10.30
C SER A 153 13.91 -38.40 11.83
N SER A 154 13.19 -39.38 12.35
CA SER A 154 13.13 -39.68 13.77
C SER A 154 14.46 -40.30 14.22
N SER A 155 15.32 -39.52 14.89
CA SER A 155 16.30 -40.08 15.81
C SER A 155 15.98 -39.61 17.23
N LYS A 156 15.27 -40.47 17.95
CA LYS A 156 15.24 -40.43 19.41
C LYS A 156 16.60 -40.92 19.90
N THR A 157 17.49 -40.04 20.35
CA THR A 157 18.50 -40.31 21.40
C THR A 157 19.36 -39.08 21.71
N ALA A 158 19.47 -38.77 23.01
CA ALA A 158 20.54 -38.02 23.68
C ALA A 158 20.53 -36.48 23.44
N ILE A 159 20.64 -35.56 24.41
CA ILE A 159 21.33 -35.57 25.71
C ILE A 159 20.61 -34.59 26.66
N ILE A 160 20.23 -35.09 27.84
CA ILE A 160 19.92 -34.32 29.06
C ILE A 160 21.26 -33.97 29.71
N ALA A 161 21.72 -32.72 29.66
CA ALA A 161 22.92 -32.30 30.43
C ALA A 161 23.17 -30.77 30.54
N ILE A 162 22.18 -29.90 30.79
CA ILE A 162 22.49 -28.50 31.22
C ILE A 162 21.45 -27.95 32.22
N ALA A 163 21.10 -28.74 33.24
CA ALA A 163 20.26 -28.27 34.36
C ALA A 163 20.89 -28.46 35.75
N ALA A 164 22.14 -28.95 35.83
CA ALA A 164 22.81 -29.26 37.10
C ALA A 164 23.84 -28.21 37.56
N VAL A 165 24.15 -27.18 36.76
CA VAL A 165 25.17 -26.17 37.12
C VAL A 165 24.56 -24.92 37.77
N LEU A 166 23.25 -24.68 37.60
CA LEU A 166 22.58 -23.50 38.17
C LEU A 166 22.09 -23.68 39.63
N LEU A 167 22.21 -24.89 40.21
CA LEU A 167 21.76 -25.15 41.59
C LEU A 167 22.89 -25.08 42.65
N LEU A 168 24.16 -25.02 42.24
CA LEU A 168 25.30 -24.98 43.18
C LEU A 168 25.83 -23.57 43.50
N VAL A 169 25.41 -22.53 42.77
CA VAL A 169 25.81 -21.13 43.06
C VAL A 169 24.87 -20.47 44.08
N LEU A 170 23.68 -21.02 44.32
CA LEU A 170 22.70 -20.45 45.25
C LEU A 170 22.87 -20.89 46.73
N ILE A 171 23.80 -21.81 47.03
CA ILE A 171 24.03 -22.32 48.40
C ILE A 171 25.28 -21.69 49.07
N GLY A 172 26.13 -20.98 48.33
CA GLY A 172 27.38 -20.39 48.86
C GLY A 172 27.27 -19.00 49.50
N GLY A 173 26.12 -18.33 49.44
CA GLY A 173 25.98 -16.90 49.77
C GLY A 173 25.44 -16.55 51.17
N ALA A 174 25.16 -17.54 52.04
CA ALA A 174 24.33 -17.31 53.24
C ALA A 174 25.04 -17.48 54.61
N ILE A 175 26.37 -17.45 54.69
CA ILE A 175 27.08 -17.55 55.99
C ILE A 175 28.25 -16.55 56.06
N ALA A 176 27.95 -15.27 56.29
CA ALA A 176 28.89 -14.29 56.85
C ALA A 176 28.16 -13.06 57.43
N LEU A 177 27.00 -13.26 58.03
CA LEU A 177 26.22 -12.19 58.66
C LEU A 177 25.63 -12.74 59.96
N PHE A 178 26.48 -12.89 60.97
CA PHE A 178 26.15 -12.76 62.40
C PHE A 178 27.38 -13.17 63.22
N THR A 179 28.07 -12.22 63.85
CA THR A 179 28.43 -12.32 65.27
C THR A 179 29.00 -10.99 65.77
N LEU A 180 28.29 -10.44 66.78
CA LEU A 180 28.80 -9.68 67.92
C LEU A 180 29.31 -8.26 67.60
N GLY A 181 28.98 -7.22 68.35
CA GLY A 181 28.35 -7.07 69.65
C GLY A 181 28.36 -5.57 69.96
N GLY A 182 27.34 -5.10 70.67
CA GLY A 182 27.10 -3.68 70.84
C GLY A 182 28.17 -2.93 71.63
N ASN A 183 28.20 -1.61 71.46
CA ASN A 183 28.45 -0.73 72.58
C ASN A 183 27.76 0.63 72.36
N ARG A 184 26.81 0.95 73.24
CA ARG A 184 26.34 2.33 73.43
C ARG A 184 27.43 3.05 74.19
N GLN A 185 27.99 4.11 73.62
CA GLN A 185 28.69 5.13 74.41
C GLN A 185 28.07 6.49 74.16
N THR A 186 27.69 7.07 75.29
CA THR A 186 27.13 8.39 75.53
C THR A 186 28.09 9.50 75.11
N ALA A 187 27.50 10.63 74.77
CA ALA A 187 28.12 11.87 74.36
C ALA A 187 29.22 12.39 75.32
N VAL A 188 30.23 13.02 74.72
CA VAL A 188 31.06 14.07 75.31
C VAL A 188 31.07 15.24 74.31
N PRO A 189 30.84 16.50 74.72
CA PRO A 189 31.01 17.65 73.84
C PRO A 189 32.43 18.23 73.90
N THR A 190 32.74 19.06 72.90
CA THR A 190 33.82 20.08 72.82
C THR A 190 35.17 19.60 72.21
N PRO A 191 35.99 20.45 71.53
CA PRO A 191 35.78 21.79 70.91
C PRO A 191 35.96 21.78 69.37
N ALA A 192 35.65 22.92 68.74
CA ALA A 192 35.85 23.18 67.31
C ALA A 192 37.31 22.99 66.82
N PRO A 193 37.54 22.40 65.62
CA PRO A 193 38.79 22.54 64.89
C PRO A 193 38.71 23.62 63.79
N ALA A 194 39.87 24.21 63.52
CA ALA A 194 40.22 25.30 62.61
C ALA A 194 39.64 25.25 61.18
N PRO A 195 39.62 26.39 60.44
CA PRO A 195 39.17 26.41 59.05
C PRO A 195 40.00 25.47 58.16
N PRO A 196 39.38 24.81 57.16
CA PRO A 196 40.09 23.90 56.27
C PRO A 196 41.11 24.66 55.40
N PRO A 197 42.21 24.01 54.99
CA PRO A 197 43.09 24.54 53.96
C PRO A 197 42.32 24.58 52.63
N VAL A 198 42.58 25.63 51.85
CA VAL A 198 42.06 25.80 50.49
C VAL A 198 42.49 24.61 49.65
N VAL A 199 41.57 23.66 49.43
CA VAL A 199 41.75 22.58 48.48
C VAL A 199 41.75 23.21 47.10
N ALA A 200 42.88 23.09 46.39
CA ALA A 200 42.98 23.49 44.99
C ALA A 200 41.83 22.85 44.20
N ALA A 201 41.13 23.67 43.40
CA ALA A 201 40.02 23.21 42.59
C ALA A 201 40.44 22.00 41.73
N PRO A 202 39.63 20.94 41.65
CA PRO A 202 39.90 19.84 40.73
C PRO A 202 40.00 20.41 39.32
N THR A 203 41.05 20.02 38.61
CA THR A 203 41.23 20.31 37.18
C THR A 203 39.94 19.94 36.44
N PRO A 204 39.44 20.79 35.53
CA PRO A 204 38.28 20.44 34.71
C PRO A 204 38.54 19.10 34.02
N PRO A 205 37.56 18.18 33.95
CA PRO A 205 37.73 16.93 33.23
C PRO A 205 38.19 17.24 31.80
N PRO A 206 39.13 16.46 31.23
CA PRO A 206 39.61 16.68 29.88
C PRO A 206 38.42 16.72 28.92
N GLN A 207 38.30 17.80 28.17
CA GLN A 207 37.26 17.94 27.15
C GLN A 207 37.37 16.75 26.20
N PRO A 208 36.26 16.09 25.83
CA PRO A 208 36.29 14.94 24.94
C PRO A 208 36.95 15.35 23.62
N GLN A 209 38.09 14.74 23.31
CA GLN A 209 38.78 14.96 22.04
C GLN A 209 37.92 14.34 20.93
N ILE A 210 37.24 15.18 20.17
CA ILE A 210 36.40 14.75 19.05
C ILE A 210 37.32 14.15 17.99
N THR A 211 37.14 12.86 17.71
CA THR A 211 37.88 12.20 16.64
C THR A 211 37.33 12.60 15.27
N GLU A 212 38.16 12.59 14.23
CA GLU A 212 37.70 12.87 12.85
C GLU A 212 36.54 11.96 12.42
N ASN A 213 36.58 10.69 12.84
CA ASN A 213 35.53 9.71 12.54
C ASN A 213 34.21 10.04 13.25
N GLU A 214 34.27 10.52 14.49
CA GLU A 214 33.10 10.95 15.24
C GLU A 214 32.48 12.19 14.61
N GLN A 215 33.31 13.19 14.30
CA GLN A 215 32.87 14.43 13.64
C GLN A 215 32.15 14.13 12.33
N LYS A 216 32.75 13.29 11.47
CA LYS A 216 32.17 12.91 10.19
C LYS A 216 30.82 12.21 10.34
N LEU A 217 30.69 11.27 11.30
CA LEU A 217 29.43 10.57 11.51
C LEU A 217 28.36 11.50 12.09
N TRP A 218 28.75 12.42 12.95
CA TRP A 218 27.87 13.47 13.46
C TRP A 218 27.36 14.38 12.35
N ASP A 219 28.26 14.87 11.49
CA ASP A 219 27.90 15.74 10.36
C ASP A 219 26.93 15.03 9.41
N GLN A 220 27.16 13.74 9.11
CA GLN A 220 26.24 12.91 8.33
C GLN A 220 24.86 12.79 8.98
N ALA A 221 24.79 12.56 10.30
CA ALA A 221 23.53 12.49 11.02
C ALA A 221 22.79 13.84 11.01
N PHE A 222 23.53 14.94 11.19
CA PHE A 222 23.00 16.30 11.22
C PHE A 222 22.53 16.79 9.85
N GLU A 223 23.21 16.41 8.77
CA GLU A 223 22.76 16.66 7.39
C GLU A 223 21.52 15.82 7.04
N ALA A 224 21.50 14.55 7.44
CA ALA A 224 20.38 13.65 7.16
C ALA A 224 19.09 14.09 7.88
N LYS A 225 19.20 14.66 9.10
CA LYS A 225 18.06 15.08 9.95
C LYS A 225 17.01 13.99 10.15
N THR A 226 17.41 12.73 10.17
CA THR A 226 16.52 11.58 10.37
C THR A 226 16.76 10.95 11.73
N ARG A 227 15.71 10.35 12.31
CA ARG A 227 15.82 9.54 13.54
C ARG A 227 16.92 8.49 13.41
N GLN A 228 16.96 7.79 12.27
CA GLN A 228 17.94 6.76 11.98
C GLN A 228 19.38 7.29 11.99
N GLY A 229 19.63 8.48 11.42
CA GLY A 229 20.96 9.10 11.45
C GLY A 229 21.46 9.33 12.87
N PHE A 230 20.65 9.95 13.72
CA PHE A 230 21.02 10.22 15.12
C PHE A 230 21.12 8.94 15.97
N GLN A 231 20.26 7.94 15.74
CA GLN A 231 20.38 6.62 16.38
C GLN A 231 21.67 5.91 15.98
N THR A 232 22.05 5.96 14.69
CA THR A 232 23.30 5.36 14.19
C THR A 232 24.53 6.01 14.84
N TYR A 233 24.51 7.34 14.99
CA TYR A 233 25.54 8.05 15.73
C TYR A 233 25.60 7.58 17.20
N LEU A 234 24.47 7.49 17.89
CA LEU A 234 24.41 7.07 19.30
C LEU A 234 24.86 5.62 19.53
N VAL A 235 24.64 4.74 18.55
CA VAL A 235 25.13 3.35 18.61
C VAL A 235 26.66 3.32 18.46
N SER A 236 27.21 4.12 17.55
CA SER A 236 28.66 4.18 17.32
C SER A 236 29.41 4.92 18.44
N TYR A 237 28.82 5.98 18.99
CA TYR A 237 29.40 6.85 19.99
C TYR A 237 28.41 7.14 21.14
N PRO A 238 28.08 6.13 21.98
CA PRO A 238 27.07 6.27 23.04
C PRO A 238 27.43 7.32 24.11
N ASN A 239 28.74 7.51 24.33
CA ASN A 239 29.35 8.49 25.22
C ASN A 239 30.18 9.53 24.44
N GLY A 240 29.91 9.70 23.15
CA GLY A 240 30.59 10.68 22.30
C GLY A 240 30.31 12.12 22.72
N ALA A 241 31.11 13.06 22.19
CA ALA A 241 30.99 14.48 22.45
C ALA A 241 29.61 15.05 22.07
N TYR A 242 28.95 14.48 21.07
CA TYR A 242 27.61 14.89 20.62
C TYR A 242 26.48 14.00 21.12
N ALA A 243 26.74 13.02 22.01
CA ALA A 243 25.75 12.05 22.45
C ALA A 243 24.53 12.68 23.13
N GLN A 244 24.73 13.69 23.99
CA GLN A 244 23.60 14.39 24.60
C GLN A 244 22.81 15.19 23.57
N ARG A 245 23.51 15.91 22.69
CA ARG A 245 22.87 16.69 21.62
C ARG A 245 22.05 15.80 20.67
N ALA A 246 22.55 14.60 20.34
CA ALA A 246 21.82 13.62 19.54
C ALA A 246 20.52 13.17 20.24
N ARG A 247 20.58 12.90 21.55
CA ARG A 247 19.40 12.53 22.36
C ARG A 247 18.38 13.66 22.39
N ASP A 248 18.82 14.90 22.58
CA ASP A 248 17.95 16.07 22.60
C ASP A 248 17.25 16.29 21.25
N ILE A 249 17.98 16.16 20.13
CA ILE A 249 17.41 16.27 18.78
C ILE A 249 16.38 15.17 18.51
N LEU A 250 16.59 13.95 19.04
CA LEU A 250 15.62 12.86 18.90
C LEU A 250 14.28 13.16 19.59
N LEU A 251 14.25 14.06 20.58
CA LEU A 251 13.01 14.50 21.22
C LEU A 251 12.25 15.53 20.38
N THR A 252 12.91 16.21 19.44
CA THR A 252 12.28 17.21 18.55
C THR A 252 11.79 16.62 17.22
N CYS A 253 11.92 15.30 17.03
CA CYS A 253 11.46 14.63 15.82
C CYS A 253 9.96 14.87 15.58
N ARG A 254 9.63 15.33 14.38
CA ARG A 254 8.25 15.51 13.92
C ARG A 254 8.06 14.83 12.58
N SER A 255 6.83 14.38 12.33
CA SER A 255 6.47 13.84 11.03
C SER A 255 6.06 14.97 10.09
N GLU A 256 6.74 15.08 8.95
CA GLU A 256 6.35 15.98 7.86
C GLU A 256 5.84 15.15 6.68
N GLN A 257 4.79 15.62 6.01
CA GLN A 257 4.38 15.05 4.73
C GLN A 257 5.23 15.65 3.62
N ARG A 258 5.96 14.81 2.90
CA ARG A 258 6.68 15.20 1.69
C ARG A 258 6.02 14.56 0.49
N GLU A 259 5.78 15.35 -0.53
CA GLU A 259 5.25 14.85 -1.79
C GLU A 259 6.41 14.42 -2.69
N GLY A 260 6.34 13.19 -3.17
CA GLY A 260 7.28 12.61 -4.12
C GLY A 260 6.55 12.01 -5.31
N TRP A 261 7.26 11.82 -6.41
CA TRP A 261 6.76 11.07 -7.56
C TRP A 261 7.34 9.67 -7.51
N LYS A 262 6.48 8.66 -7.54
CA LYS A 262 6.88 7.25 -7.58
C LYS A 262 6.21 6.57 -8.78
N PRO A 263 6.79 5.50 -9.34
CA PRO A 263 6.13 4.69 -10.35
C PRO A 263 4.74 4.26 -9.84
N GLY A 264 3.72 4.47 -10.67
CA GLY A 264 2.36 4.01 -10.41
C GLY A 264 2.22 2.51 -10.66
N PRO A 265 1.05 1.93 -10.34
CA PRO A 265 0.77 0.53 -10.66
C PRO A 265 0.72 0.33 -12.18
N ASP A 266 1.49 -0.62 -12.69
CA ASP A 266 1.54 -0.89 -14.12
C ASP A 266 0.21 -1.50 -14.63
N VAL A 267 -0.27 -1.02 -15.78
CA VAL A 267 -1.30 -1.70 -16.58
C VAL A 267 -0.55 -2.47 -17.64
N ALA A 268 -0.14 -3.69 -17.32
CA ALA A 268 0.67 -4.51 -18.21
C ALA A 268 -0.17 -5.62 -18.87
N ASN A 269 0.18 -5.96 -20.11
CA ASN A 269 -0.37 -7.07 -20.88
C ASN A 269 -1.89 -7.08 -21.06
N GLN A 270 -2.54 -5.91 -21.05
CA GLN A 270 -3.96 -5.82 -21.36
C GLN A 270 -4.17 -6.00 -22.87
N MET A 271 -5.07 -6.89 -23.28
CA MET A 271 -5.37 -7.08 -24.71
C MET A 271 -6.26 -5.95 -25.22
N LEU A 272 -5.83 -5.31 -26.31
CA LEU A 272 -6.63 -4.34 -27.05
C LEU A 272 -6.96 -4.90 -28.43
N ARG A 273 -8.21 -4.69 -28.85
CA ARG A 273 -8.74 -5.17 -30.13
C ARG A 273 -8.91 -4.00 -31.11
N GLY A 274 -8.30 -4.13 -32.27
CA GLY A 274 -8.58 -3.29 -33.44
C GLY A 274 -9.26 -4.11 -34.54
N VAL A 275 -10.05 -3.43 -35.37
CA VAL A 275 -10.79 -4.06 -36.47
C VAL A 275 -10.59 -3.23 -37.72
N GLY A 276 -10.24 -3.90 -38.81
CA GLY A 276 -10.23 -3.33 -40.15
C GLY A 276 -10.94 -4.25 -41.12
N ASP A 277 -11.45 -3.69 -42.21
CA ASP A 277 -12.19 -4.46 -43.20
C ASP A 277 -11.98 -3.90 -44.61
N THR A 278 -12.40 -4.69 -45.61
CA THR A 278 -12.21 -4.36 -47.02
C THR A 278 -13.40 -3.58 -47.63
N THR A 279 -14.42 -3.22 -46.86
CA THR A 279 -15.63 -2.54 -47.39
C THR A 279 -15.33 -1.15 -47.93
N SER A 280 -14.30 -0.48 -47.40
CA SER A 280 -13.80 0.81 -47.88
C SER A 280 -12.81 0.69 -49.05
N GLY A 281 -12.80 -0.44 -49.77
CA GLY A 281 -11.89 -0.67 -50.91
C GLY A 281 -10.44 -0.98 -50.51
N MET A 282 -10.19 -1.29 -49.24
CA MET A 282 -8.87 -1.70 -48.75
C MET A 282 -8.59 -3.16 -49.15
N SER A 283 -7.33 -3.47 -49.45
CA SER A 283 -6.83 -4.84 -49.50
C SER A 283 -6.75 -5.47 -48.10
N GLN A 284 -6.69 -6.79 -48.01
CA GLN A 284 -6.56 -7.49 -46.72
C GLN A 284 -5.34 -7.03 -45.89
N PRO A 285 -4.12 -6.86 -46.45
CA PRO A 285 -2.99 -6.31 -45.70
C PRO A 285 -3.25 -4.89 -45.17
N GLN A 286 -3.93 -4.04 -45.94
CA GLN A 286 -4.29 -2.69 -45.51
C GLN A 286 -5.34 -2.71 -44.39
N ALA A 287 -6.32 -3.61 -44.46
CA ALA A 287 -7.30 -3.82 -43.40
C ALA A 287 -6.63 -4.30 -42.10
N CYS A 288 -5.67 -5.23 -42.18
CA CYS A 288 -4.86 -5.65 -41.03
C CYS A 288 -4.04 -4.49 -40.46
N GLN A 289 -3.34 -3.71 -41.30
CA GLN A 289 -2.56 -2.57 -40.83
C GLN A 289 -3.46 -1.54 -40.13
N LYS A 290 -4.64 -1.25 -40.69
CA LYS A 290 -5.63 -0.39 -40.05
C LYS A 290 -6.03 -0.91 -38.67
N ALA A 291 -6.29 -2.22 -38.54
CA ALA A 291 -6.63 -2.82 -37.25
C ALA A 291 -5.50 -2.60 -36.22
N LYS A 292 -4.22 -2.81 -36.62
CA LYS A 292 -3.06 -2.55 -35.75
C LYS A 292 -2.94 -1.07 -35.38
N ASP A 293 -3.11 -0.16 -36.34
CA ASP A 293 -3.03 1.29 -36.12
C ASP A 293 -4.13 1.77 -35.15
N ASP A 294 -5.34 1.20 -35.25
CA ASP A 294 -6.43 1.50 -34.32
C ASP A 294 -6.10 1.06 -32.88
N VAL A 295 -5.44 -0.10 -32.71
CA VAL A 295 -4.93 -0.53 -31.39
C VAL A 295 -3.86 0.44 -30.88
N ILE A 296 -2.90 0.85 -31.71
CA ILE A 296 -1.84 1.80 -31.34
C ILE A 296 -2.44 3.15 -30.91
N ALA A 297 -3.41 3.65 -31.68
CA ALA A 297 -4.10 4.89 -31.35
C ALA A 297 -4.90 4.77 -30.04
N MET A 298 -5.55 3.62 -29.81
CA MET A 298 -6.27 3.33 -28.57
C MET A 298 -5.33 3.26 -27.37
N ALA A 299 -4.22 2.52 -27.48
CA ALA A 299 -3.17 2.39 -26.47
C ALA A 299 -2.61 3.74 -26.03
N LYS A 300 -2.29 4.60 -27.00
CA LYS A 300 -1.82 5.96 -26.75
C LYS A 300 -2.87 6.76 -25.97
N ARG A 301 -4.11 6.82 -26.47
CA ARG A 301 -5.20 7.55 -25.81
C ARG A 301 -5.43 7.07 -24.38
N LEU A 302 -5.44 5.76 -24.16
CA LEU A 302 -5.61 5.18 -22.82
C LEU A 302 -4.49 5.61 -21.87
N CYS A 303 -3.23 5.54 -22.30
CA CYS A 303 -2.10 5.87 -21.42
C CYS A 303 -2.02 7.37 -21.12
N GLU A 304 -2.25 8.20 -22.15
CA GLU A 304 -2.26 9.64 -21.98
C GLU A 304 -3.41 10.09 -21.07
N THR A 305 -4.60 9.51 -21.22
CA THR A 305 -5.78 9.82 -20.39
C THR A 305 -5.52 9.59 -18.91
N ILE A 306 -4.82 8.50 -18.56
CA ILE A 306 -4.39 8.23 -17.18
C ILE A 306 -3.62 9.43 -16.62
N THR A 307 -2.69 9.98 -17.39
CA THR A 307 -1.87 11.12 -16.94
C THR A 307 -2.57 12.46 -16.93
N THR A 308 -3.40 12.76 -17.94
CA THR A 308 -4.07 14.07 -18.05
C THR A 308 -5.11 14.30 -16.95
N ASN A 309 -5.82 13.25 -16.53
CA ASN A 309 -6.94 13.37 -15.57
C ASN A 309 -6.56 12.93 -14.15
N GLY A 310 -5.54 12.07 -13.99
CA GLY A 310 -5.12 11.52 -12.71
C GLY A 310 -4.21 12.41 -11.86
N GLY A 311 -3.67 13.50 -12.42
CA GLY A 311 -2.54 14.20 -11.79
C GLY A 311 -1.26 13.36 -11.78
N TYR A 312 -1.17 12.42 -12.73
CA TYR A 312 -0.01 11.57 -12.96
C TYR A 312 0.85 12.17 -14.08
N ARG A 313 2.09 11.70 -14.23
CA ARG A 313 3.00 12.21 -15.27
C ARG A 313 3.81 11.11 -15.93
N ALA A 314 4.56 11.50 -16.95
CA ALA A 314 5.48 10.64 -17.69
C ALA A 314 4.84 9.33 -18.21
N PRO A 315 3.73 9.41 -18.99
CA PRO A 315 3.12 8.21 -19.55
C PRO A 315 4.10 7.53 -20.50
N LYS A 316 4.26 6.22 -20.35
CA LYS A 316 5.05 5.37 -21.24
C LYS A 316 4.19 4.16 -21.59
N TRP A 317 3.94 3.97 -22.88
CA TRP A 317 3.16 2.85 -23.36
C TRP A 317 3.89 2.03 -24.41
N THR A 318 3.49 0.78 -24.53
CA THR A 318 3.96 -0.16 -25.54
C THR A 318 2.80 -0.99 -26.05
N VAL A 319 2.84 -1.36 -27.32
CA VAL A 319 1.93 -2.31 -27.94
C VAL A 319 2.79 -3.43 -28.52
N GLY A 320 2.46 -4.69 -28.22
CA GLY A 320 3.10 -5.84 -28.82
C GLY A 320 2.70 -5.98 -30.29
N ASP A 321 3.52 -6.69 -31.05
CA ASP A 321 3.22 -6.98 -32.46
C ASP A 321 2.82 -8.45 -32.62
N LYS A 322 1.71 -8.67 -33.32
CA LYS A 322 1.18 -9.99 -33.68
C LYS A 322 0.49 -9.86 -35.03
N ASP A 323 0.49 -10.93 -35.83
CA ASP A 323 -0.29 -10.99 -37.06
C ASP A 323 -1.79 -10.89 -36.81
N CYS A 324 -2.50 -10.28 -37.76
CA CYS A 324 -3.96 -10.17 -37.69
C CYS A 324 -4.64 -11.48 -38.04
N GLU A 325 -5.78 -11.73 -37.41
CA GLU A 325 -6.68 -12.81 -37.75
C GLU A 325 -7.73 -12.27 -38.73
N CYS A 326 -7.62 -12.67 -40.00
CA CYS A 326 -8.52 -12.21 -41.06
C CYS A 326 -9.47 -13.34 -41.51
N ASN A 327 -10.77 -13.04 -41.55
CA ASN A 327 -11.82 -13.95 -42.02
C ASN A 327 -12.68 -13.28 -43.10
N SER A 328 -13.05 -14.04 -44.13
CA SER A 328 -13.89 -13.58 -45.24
C SER A 328 -15.28 -14.21 -45.14
N PRO A 329 -16.23 -13.58 -44.41
CA PRO A 329 -17.58 -14.12 -44.27
C PRO A 329 -18.33 -14.22 -45.61
N ASN A 330 -17.90 -13.48 -46.64
CA ASN A 330 -18.38 -13.59 -48.00
C ASN A 330 -17.30 -13.10 -49.00
N PRO A 331 -17.46 -13.31 -50.32
CA PRO A 331 -16.45 -12.95 -51.32
C PRO A 331 -16.16 -11.45 -51.48
N ARG A 332 -16.97 -10.56 -50.89
CA ARG A 332 -16.84 -9.11 -51.02
C ARG A 332 -16.19 -8.45 -49.80
N VAL A 333 -16.17 -9.12 -48.66
CA VAL A 333 -15.73 -8.55 -47.39
C VAL A 333 -14.78 -9.50 -46.67
N THR A 334 -13.61 -8.98 -46.33
CA THR A 334 -12.68 -9.59 -45.37
C THR A 334 -12.59 -8.69 -44.16
N ILE A 335 -12.74 -9.28 -42.97
CA ILE A 335 -12.61 -8.60 -41.68
C ILE A 335 -11.31 -9.09 -41.05
N CYS A 336 -10.45 -8.17 -40.64
CA CYS A 336 -9.19 -8.43 -39.97
C CYS A 336 -9.24 -7.89 -38.53
N ILE A 337 -8.88 -8.74 -37.58
CA ILE A 337 -8.84 -8.43 -36.16
C ILE A 337 -7.38 -8.44 -35.70
N ALA A 338 -6.98 -7.40 -34.97
CA ALA A 338 -5.69 -7.33 -34.30
C ALA A 338 -5.91 -7.29 -32.78
N ASP A 339 -5.65 -8.41 -32.11
CA ASP A 339 -5.63 -8.49 -30.65
C ASP A 339 -4.17 -8.38 -30.19
N LEU A 340 -3.78 -7.20 -29.73
CA LEU A 340 -2.39 -6.89 -29.36
C LEU A 340 -2.28 -6.58 -27.87
N PRO A 341 -1.24 -7.10 -27.18
CA PRO A 341 -1.01 -6.79 -25.79
C PRO A 341 -0.51 -5.35 -25.66
N TYR A 342 -1.09 -4.63 -24.71
CA TYR A 342 -0.78 -3.25 -24.40
C TYR A 342 -0.25 -3.15 -22.97
N SER A 343 0.76 -2.31 -22.79
CA SER A 343 1.23 -1.93 -21.46
C SER A 343 1.34 -0.41 -21.32
N CYS A 344 1.02 0.12 -20.15
CA CYS A 344 1.19 1.52 -19.80
C CYS A 344 1.77 1.67 -18.40
N ARG A 345 2.73 2.58 -18.27
CA ARG A 345 3.40 2.99 -17.03
C ARG A 345 3.33 4.49 -16.89
N TRP A 346 3.28 4.97 -15.66
CA TRP A 346 3.23 6.39 -15.32
C TRP A 346 3.82 6.62 -13.93
N GLU A 347 4.02 7.87 -13.57
CA GLU A 347 4.40 8.28 -12.22
C GLU A 347 3.22 8.90 -11.50
N MET A 348 3.00 8.50 -10.26
CA MET A 348 1.98 9.06 -9.38
C MET A 348 2.59 9.85 -8.23
N LYS A 349 1.86 10.90 -7.84
CA LYS A 349 2.21 11.70 -6.66
C LYS A 349 1.86 10.92 -5.41
N VAL A 350 2.84 10.71 -4.55
CA VAL A 350 2.69 10.00 -3.28
C VAL A 350 3.14 10.94 -2.16
N SER A 351 2.28 11.10 -1.15
CA SER A 351 2.64 11.79 0.08
C SER A 351 3.25 10.77 1.04
N GLU A 352 4.56 10.86 1.25
CA GLU A 352 5.26 10.03 2.22
C GLU A 352 5.43 10.79 3.52
N ARG A 353 5.17 10.11 4.64
CA ARG A 353 5.43 10.66 5.96
C ARG A 353 6.91 10.45 6.28
N VAL A 354 7.67 11.52 6.28
CA VAL A 354 9.09 11.50 6.63
C VAL A 354 9.25 12.07 8.04
N GLU A 355 9.96 11.36 8.91
CA GLU A 355 10.34 11.91 10.21
C GLU A 355 11.58 12.80 10.04
N ILE A 356 11.47 14.05 10.48
CA ILE A 356 12.57 15.01 10.53
C ILE A 356 12.85 15.35 11.98
N CYS A 357 14.11 15.27 12.37
CA CYS A 357 14.60 15.60 13.70
C CYS A 357 15.56 16.78 13.62
N GLY A 358 15.37 17.79 14.46
CA GLY A 358 16.18 19.02 14.47
C GLY A 358 15.42 20.24 13.97
#